data_AF-A0AAD1XHQ2-F1
#
_entry.id   AF-A0AAD1XHQ2-F1
#
_cell.length_a   1.000
_cell.length_b   1.000
_cell.length_c   1.000
_cell.angle_alpha   90.00
_cell.angle_beta   90.00
_cell.angle_gamma   90.00
#
_symmetry.space_group_name_H-M   'P 1'
#
loop_
_entity.id
_entity.type
_entity.pdbx_description
1 polymer ?
#
loop_
_entity_poly.entity_id
_entity_poly.type
_entity_poly.pdbx_seq_one_letter_code
_entity_poly.pdbx_strand_id
1 'polypeptide(L)'
;MQKDPIQEHIDSILSQCDYGVQRANVATQCKNFLQQYPQFEMTANQFTYAGMSGGTPLVYLKGAMILTIDNTQHEVPMHFVLPSGFPSIAPKAFLTNQVDEEIIKDNPYVLKNMEILNQYMNNWKSNHPSYTLNITYYYIYQSFMLCPPLNSSITHANSNLEEEKKVEEPPRQHQANGGDGEEGDKEFKKILLLSKIQEKIDKMSKLVKKFSVISVTLSQNADIIAAASDKVCTKNALLESWINIDLDELSQFIENNQGKDINDIDEIVKPEDDVSKSMLELLADETACEEAMEVVRSKFRKKKITIDEYLESVRTLANHQFMSMSKRRKIMSTVSALKR
;
A
#
# COMPACT_ATOMS: atom_id res chain seq x y z
N MET A 1 16.23 -5.80 -32.57
CA MET A 1 15.36 -6.12 -31.41
C MET A 1 14.61 -4.87 -31.05
N GLN A 2 13.29 -4.85 -31.22
CA GLN A 2 12.45 -3.70 -30.87
C GLN A 2 12.38 -3.66 -29.33
N LYS A 3 12.89 -2.59 -28.71
CA LYS A 3 12.82 -2.43 -27.26
C LYS A 3 11.36 -2.23 -26.85
N ASP A 4 10.99 -2.79 -25.70
CA ASP A 4 9.65 -2.66 -25.12
C ASP A 4 9.35 -1.17 -24.83
N PRO A 5 8.28 -0.58 -25.40
CA PRO A 5 8.00 0.85 -25.28
C PRO A 5 7.81 1.30 -23.83
N ILE A 6 7.30 0.42 -22.95
CA ILE A 6 7.17 0.71 -21.52
C ILE A 6 8.55 0.84 -20.88
N GLN A 7 9.52 0.02 -21.28
CA GLN A 7 10.88 0.08 -20.75
C GLN A 7 11.59 1.37 -21.17
N GLU A 8 11.41 1.82 -22.41
CA GLU A 8 12.02 3.08 -22.88
C GLU A 8 11.46 4.29 -22.14
N HIS A 9 10.14 4.32 -21.90
CA HIS A 9 9.52 5.34 -21.06
C HIS A 9 10.08 5.31 -19.64
N ILE A 10 10.23 4.12 -19.05
CA ILE A 10 10.78 3.97 -17.70
C ILE A 10 12.21 4.48 -17.60
N ASP A 11 13.07 4.09 -18.54
CA ASP A 11 14.47 4.49 -18.55
C ASP A 11 14.62 6.02 -18.73
N SER A 12 13.76 6.63 -19.54
CA SER A 12 13.69 8.08 -19.75
C SER A 12 13.35 8.83 -18.46
N ILE A 13 12.31 8.41 -17.74
CA ILE A 13 11.91 9.06 -16.47
C ILE A 13 12.95 8.83 -15.38
N LEU A 14 13.49 7.61 -15.26
CA LEU A 14 14.53 7.32 -14.28
C LEU A 14 15.81 8.12 -14.55
N SER A 15 16.07 8.58 -15.78
CA SER A 15 17.25 9.43 -16.07
C SER A 15 17.18 10.79 -15.36
N GLN A 16 15.97 11.23 -14.99
CA GLN A 16 15.72 12.50 -14.33
C GLN A 16 15.81 12.41 -12.80
N CYS A 17 15.85 11.19 -12.25
CA CYS A 17 15.81 10.91 -10.81
C CYS A 17 17.08 10.17 -10.35
N ASP A 18 17.57 10.47 -9.14
CA ASP A 18 18.74 9.77 -8.58
C ASP A 18 18.32 8.64 -7.63
N TYR A 19 18.46 7.40 -8.11
CA TYR A 19 18.27 6.16 -7.34
C TYR A 19 19.57 5.36 -7.14
N GLY A 20 20.72 5.92 -7.57
CA GLY A 20 22.02 5.27 -7.47
C GLY A 20 22.03 3.79 -7.92
N VAL A 21 22.57 2.92 -7.07
CA VAL A 21 22.72 1.47 -7.33
C VAL A 21 21.38 0.75 -7.45
N GLN A 22 20.30 1.30 -6.87
CA GLN A 22 18.97 0.65 -6.85
C GLN A 22 18.17 0.90 -8.13
N ARG A 23 18.65 1.73 -9.06
CA ARG A 23 17.92 2.13 -10.29
C ARG A 23 17.34 0.94 -11.05
N ALA A 24 18.08 -0.15 -11.19
CA ALA A 24 17.61 -1.36 -11.89
C ALA A 24 16.41 -2.00 -11.17
N ASN A 25 16.46 -2.10 -9.84
CA ASN A 25 15.38 -2.64 -9.03
C ASN A 25 14.13 -1.76 -9.10
N VAL A 26 14.30 -0.43 -9.07
CA VAL A 26 13.19 0.51 -9.26
C VAL A 26 12.54 0.32 -10.63
N ALA A 27 13.34 0.22 -11.70
CA ALA A 27 12.84 -0.01 -13.05
C ALA A 27 12.02 -1.30 -13.15
N THR A 28 12.51 -2.41 -12.56
CA THR A 28 11.80 -3.69 -12.55
C THR A 28 10.48 -3.60 -11.78
N GLN A 29 10.45 -2.97 -10.60
CA GLN A 29 9.21 -2.81 -9.83
C GLN A 29 8.20 -1.91 -10.54
N CYS A 30 8.63 -0.78 -11.08
CA CYS A 30 7.75 0.11 -11.86
C CYS A 30 7.19 -0.60 -13.10
N LYS A 31 8.01 -1.38 -13.81
CA LYS A 31 7.55 -2.16 -14.96
C LYS A 31 6.47 -3.15 -14.58
N ASN A 32 6.72 -3.96 -13.55
CA ASN A 32 5.75 -4.95 -13.06
C ASN A 32 4.44 -4.28 -12.59
N PHE A 33 4.54 -3.10 -11.98
CA PHE A 33 3.38 -2.34 -11.53
C PHE A 33 2.56 -1.79 -12.70
N LEU A 34 3.19 -1.10 -13.66
CA LEU A 34 2.51 -0.49 -14.80
C LEU A 34 1.91 -1.53 -15.76
N GLN A 35 2.53 -2.71 -15.89
CA GLN A 35 1.96 -3.82 -16.66
C GLN A 35 0.68 -4.38 -16.01
N GLN A 36 0.61 -4.39 -14.67
CA GLN A 36 -0.56 -4.87 -13.94
C GLN A 36 -1.65 -3.81 -13.80
N TYR A 37 -1.27 -2.53 -13.74
CA TYR A 37 -2.17 -1.40 -13.50
C TYR A 37 -1.99 -0.32 -14.57
N PRO A 38 -2.53 -0.51 -15.79
CA PRO A 38 -2.33 0.39 -16.92
C PRO A 38 -2.99 1.77 -16.75
N GLN A 39 -3.87 1.93 -15.75
CA GLN A 39 -4.47 3.21 -15.40
C GLN A 39 -3.53 4.12 -14.57
N PHE A 40 -2.33 3.65 -14.27
CA PHE A 40 -1.26 4.44 -13.66
C PHE A 40 -0.24 4.86 -14.72
N GLU A 41 0.22 6.09 -14.61
CA GLU A 41 1.28 6.67 -15.41
C GLU A 41 2.49 6.99 -14.52
N MET A 42 3.68 6.79 -15.07
CA MET A 42 4.92 7.15 -14.41
C MET A 42 5.46 8.49 -14.90
N THR A 43 5.74 9.40 -13.96
CA THR A 43 6.23 10.77 -14.21
C THR A 43 7.38 11.10 -13.25
N ALA A 44 8.23 12.07 -13.60
CA ALA A 44 9.24 12.62 -12.70
C ALA A 44 8.79 14.00 -12.22
N ASN A 45 8.51 14.12 -10.92
CA ASN A 45 8.02 15.36 -10.33
C ASN A 45 8.90 15.80 -9.16
N GLN A 46 8.90 17.10 -8.91
CA GLN A 46 9.63 17.71 -7.80
C GLN A 46 8.89 17.42 -6.48
N PHE A 47 9.53 16.69 -5.57
CA PHE A 47 9.06 16.46 -4.21
C PHE A 47 9.86 17.32 -3.23
N THR A 48 9.17 18.10 -2.41
CA THR A 48 9.81 18.94 -1.39
C THR A 48 9.68 18.29 -0.02
N TYR A 49 10.80 17.88 0.55
CA TYR A 49 10.86 17.44 1.94
C TYR A 49 10.75 18.64 2.90
N ALA A 50 10.15 18.42 4.06
CA ALA A 50 10.05 19.45 5.09
C ALA A 50 11.45 19.98 5.46
N GLY A 51 11.64 21.30 5.34
CA GLY A 51 12.91 21.97 5.65
C GLY A 51 13.93 22.05 4.50
N MET A 52 13.63 21.52 3.31
CA MET A 52 14.50 21.66 2.13
C MET A 52 14.02 22.77 1.20
N SER A 53 14.92 23.68 0.81
CA SER A 53 14.69 24.68 -0.23
C SER A 53 15.15 24.12 -1.57
N GLY A 54 14.21 23.59 -2.36
CA GLY A 54 14.47 22.94 -3.64
C GLY A 54 13.86 21.55 -3.65
N GLY A 55 12.98 21.29 -4.62
CA GLY A 55 12.43 19.95 -4.82
C GLY A 55 13.53 18.96 -5.23
N THR A 56 13.36 17.70 -4.88
CA THR A 56 14.13 16.60 -5.45
C THR A 56 13.26 15.92 -6.52
N PRO A 57 13.78 15.70 -7.75
CA PRO A 57 13.04 14.95 -8.75
C PRO A 57 12.94 13.49 -8.29
N LEU A 58 11.70 13.04 -8.08
CA LEU A 58 11.37 11.67 -7.72
C LEU A 58 10.37 11.09 -8.72
N VAL A 59 10.33 9.77 -8.79
CA VAL A 59 9.32 9.05 -9.57
C VAL A 59 7.98 9.13 -8.87
N TYR A 60 6.97 9.50 -9.63
CA TYR A 60 5.57 9.49 -9.27
C TYR A 60 4.85 8.45 -10.13
N LEU A 61 4.08 7.58 -9.49
CA LEU A 61 3.15 6.68 -10.18
C LEU A 61 1.74 7.20 -9.90
N LYS A 62 1.19 7.97 -10.84
CA LYS A 62 -0.09 8.69 -10.69
C LYS A 62 -1.18 7.99 -11.48
N GLY A 63 -2.33 7.76 -10.86
CA GLY A 63 -3.44 7.08 -11.51
C GLY A 63 -4.69 7.07 -10.65
N ALA A 64 -5.61 6.16 -10.97
CA ALA A 64 -6.81 5.91 -10.18
C ALA A 64 -6.85 4.47 -9.69
N MET A 65 -7.12 4.30 -8.39
CA MET A 65 -7.50 3.00 -7.83
C MET A 65 -8.99 2.78 -8.06
N ILE A 66 -9.35 1.69 -8.72
CA ILE A 66 -10.75 1.35 -8.99
C ILE A 66 -11.28 0.49 -7.85
N LEU A 67 -12.26 1.02 -7.11
CA LEU A 67 -12.96 0.34 -6.03
C LEU A 67 -14.34 -0.09 -6.52
N THR A 68 -14.69 -1.36 -6.36
CA THR A 68 -16.06 -1.85 -6.63
C THR A 68 -16.83 -1.93 -5.32
N ILE A 69 -17.76 -0.99 -5.10
CA ILE A 69 -18.62 -0.92 -3.91
C ILE A 69 -20.06 -1.06 -4.40
N ASP A 70 -20.82 -2.01 -3.84
CA ASP A 70 -22.21 -2.26 -4.23
C ASP A 70 -22.43 -2.39 -5.76
N ASN A 71 -21.55 -3.12 -6.44
CA ASN A 71 -21.50 -3.30 -7.90
C ASN A 71 -21.28 -2.01 -8.72
N THR A 72 -20.97 -0.90 -8.07
CA THR A 72 -20.61 0.36 -8.72
C THR A 72 -19.10 0.55 -8.64
N GLN A 73 -18.48 0.93 -9.75
CA GLN A 73 -17.07 1.25 -9.79
C GLN A 73 -16.86 2.71 -9.41
N HIS A 74 -15.99 2.93 -8.43
CA HIS A 74 -15.58 4.24 -7.95
C HIS A 74 -14.09 4.41 -8.19
N GLU A 75 -13.71 5.51 -8.82
CA GLU A 75 -12.31 5.87 -9.00
C GLU A 75 -11.81 6.65 -7.80
N VAL A 76 -10.68 6.23 -7.25
CA VAL A 76 -9.96 6.94 -6.18
C VAL A 76 -8.63 7.43 -6.76
N PRO A 77 -8.54 8.70 -7.18
CA PRO A 77 -7.32 9.28 -7.72
C PRO A 77 -6.22 9.32 -6.67
N MET A 78 -5.08 8.68 -6.95
CA MET A 78 -3.96 8.60 -6.02
C MET A 78 -2.63 8.58 -6.76
N HIS A 79 -1.54 8.80 -6.04
CA HIS A 79 -0.21 8.63 -6.57
C HIS A 79 0.75 8.06 -5.53
N PHE A 80 1.68 7.23 -6.01
CA PHE A 80 2.86 6.86 -5.23
C PHE A 80 4.01 7.82 -5.50
N VAL A 81 4.80 8.11 -4.47
CA VAL A 81 6.08 8.80 -4.56
C VAL A 81 7.17 7.82 -4.13
N LEU A 82 8.13 7.57 -5.01
CA LEU A 82 9.24 6.65 -4.73
C LEU A 82 10.44 7.46 -4.21
N PRO A 83 10.79 7.40 -2.92
CA PRO A 83 11.93 8.13 -2.38
C PRO A 83 13.24 7.61 -2.97
N SER A 84 14.30 8.43 -2.97
CA SER A 84 15.61 8.08 -3.55
C SER A 84 16.22 6.79 -2.98
N GLY A 85 15.88 6.43 -1.74
CA GLY A 85 16.29 5.18 -1.10
C GLY A 85 15.42 3.95 -1.41
N PHE A 86 14.41 4.05 -2.27
CA PHE A 86 13.58 2.93 -2.68
C PHE A 86 14.41 1.87 -3.45
N PRO A 87 14.23 0.55 -3.21
CA PRO A 87 13.24 -0.10 -2.34
C PRO A 87 13.69 -0.35 -0.89
N SER A 88 14.83 0.20 -0.46
CA SER A 88 15.27 0.09 0.93
C SER A 88 14.41 0.94 1.88
N ILE A 89 13.82 2.02 1.37
CA ILE A 89 12.81 2.85 2.05
C ILE A 89 11.45 2.65 1.37
N ALA A 90 10.38 2.60 2.18
CA ALA A 90 9.01 2.44 1.70
C ALA A 90 8.60 3.55 0.71
N PRO A 91 7.78 3.24 -0.30
CA PRO A 91 7.11 4.28 -1.07
C PRO A 91 6.15 5.06 -0.18
N LYS A 92 5.84 6.30 -0.57
CA LYS A 92 4.74 7.07 0.01
C LYS A 92 3.54 7.04 -0.93
N ALA A 93 2.34 7.15 -0.39
CA ALA A 93 1.12 7.17 -1.18
C ALA A 93 0.25 8.35 -0.74
N PHE A 94 -0.38 9.02 -1.70
CA PHE A 94 -1.23 10.19 -1.44
C PHE A 94 -2.47 10.14 -2.31
N LEU A 95 -3.59 10.66 -1.80
CA LEU A 95 -4.72 11.00 -2.65
C LEU A 95 -4.37 12.22 -3.51
N THR A 96 -4.79 12.19 -4.77
CA THR A 96 -4.55 13.29 -5.71
C THR A 96 -5.58 14.40 -5.54
N ASN A 97 -6.83 14.03 -5.24
CA ASN A 97 -7.91 14.97 -5.03
C ASN A 97 -8.04 15.29 -3.53
N GLN A 98 -8.46 16.52 -3.24
CA GLN A 98 -8.86 16.87 -1.88
C GLN A 98 -10.14 16.11 -1.51
N VAL A 99 -10.15 15.57 -0.30
CA VAL A 99 -11.31 14.87 0.27
C VAL A 99 -11.89 15.72 1.39
N ASP A 100 -13.22 15.72 1.54
CA ASP A 100 -13.90 16.52 2.55
C ASP A 100 -13.37 16.19 3.95
N GLU A 101 -13.12 17.21 4.77
CA GLU A 101 -12.50 17.02 6.09
C GLU A 101 -13.31 16.10 7.01
N GLU A 102 -14.64 16.08 6.85
CA GLU A 102 -15.53 15.18 7.60
C GLU A 102 -15.25 13.72 7.27
N ILE A 103 -15.04 13.38 5.99
CA ILE A 103 -14.69 12.02 5.56
C ILE A 103 -13.29 11.65 6.08
N ILE A 104 -12.33 12.57 6.03
CA ILE A 104 -10.96 12.32 6.51
C ILE A 104 -10.93 12.11 8.02
N LYS A 105 -11.73 12.87 8.79
CA LYS A 105 -11.77 12.74 10.25
C LYS A 105 -12.18 11.35 10.71
N ASP A 106 -13.06 10.71 9.96
CA ASP A 106 -13.57 9.37 10.25
C ASP A 106 -12.78 8.26 9.52
N ASN A 107 -11.83 8.61 8.64
CA ASN A 107 -11.01 7.66 7.90
C ASN A 107 -9.64 7.42 8.60
N PRO A 108 -9.40 6.24 9.17
CA PRO A 108 -8.14 5.96 9.89
C PRO A 108 -6.93 5.77 8.96
N TYR A 109 -7.14 5.69 7.64
CA TYR A 109 -6.12 5.37 6.65
C TYR A 109 -5.65 6.59 5.86
N VAL A 110 -6.23 7.77 6.06
CA VAL A 110 -5.86 8.98 5.31
C VAL A 110 -5.65 10.14 6.27
N LEU A 111 -4.49 10.79 6.18
CA LEU A 111 -4.16 11.98 6.96
C LEU A 111 -4.71 13.25 6.30
N LYS A 112 -4.76 14.35 7.07
CA LYS A 112 -5.20 15.68 6.58
C LYS A 112 -4.38 16.22 5.40
N ASN A 113 -3.13 15.79 5.25
CA ASN A 113 -2.26 16.13 4.11
C ASN A 113 -2.48 15.20 2.91
N MET A 114 -3.55 14.41 2.90
CA MET A 114 -3.88 13.38 1.90
C MET A 114 -2.91 12.19 1.86
N GLU A 115 -1.99 12.07 2.81
CA GLU A 115 -1.09 10.92 2.91
C GLU A 115 -1.86 9.68 3.37
N ILE A 116 -1.65 8.58 2.64
CA ILE A 116 -2.31 7.31 2.89
C ILE A 116 -1.44 6.49 3.87
N LEU A 117 -2.02 6.13 5.00
CA LEU A 117 -1.41 5.28 6.01
C LEU A 117 -1.71 3.82 5.74
N ASN A 118 -0.68 2.99 5.80
CA ASN A 118 -0.85 1.55 5.68
C ASN A 118 0.16 0.80 6.54
N GLN A 119 -0.31 -0.22 7.28
CA GLN A 119 0.55 -1.03 8.14
C GLN A 119 1.69 -1.71 7.38
N TYR A 120 1.46 -2.07 6.12
CA TYR A 120 2.49 -2.66 5.26
C TYR A 120 3.64 -1.69 4.96
N MET A 121 3.32 -0.41 4.70
CA MET A 121 4.34 0.64 4.51
C MET A 121 5.04 1.00 5.83
N ASN A 122 4.31 0.99 6.95
CA ASN A 122 4.89 1.27 8.28
C ASN A 122 5.87 0.18 8.74
N ASN A 123 5.60 -1.08 8.38
CA ASN A 123 6.45 -2.22 8.71
C ASN A 123 7.39 -2.61 7.56
N TRP A 124 7.75 -1.66 6.69
CA TRP A 124 8.56 -1.91 5.51
C TRP A 124 9.94 -2.48 5.87
N LYS A 125 10.29 -3.63 5.29
CA LYS A 125 11.62 -4.24 5.47
C LYS A 125 12.48 -4.00 4.24
N SER A 126 13.64 -3.37 4.45
CA SER A 126 14.60 -3.04 3.40
C SER A 126 14.97 -4.26 2.56
N ASN A 127 14.84 -4.14 1.24
CA ASN A 127 15.26 -5.13 0.23
C ASN A 127 14.67 -6.55 0.43
N HIS A 128 13.55 -6.69 1.14
CA HIS A 128 12.90 -7.97 1.35
C HIS A 128 11.94 -8.29 0.17
N PRO A 129 11.94 -9.52 -0.39
CA PRO A 129 11.21 -9.83 -1.62
C PRO A 129 9.68 -9.68 -1.50
N SER A 130 9.14 -9.83 -0.29
CA SER A 130 7.71 -9.61 -0.03
C SER A 130 7.30 -8.13 0.04
N TYR A 131 8.24 -7.18 -0.06
CA TYR A 131 8.00 -5.73 0.01
C TYR A 131 8.07 -5.09 -1.39
N THR A 132 6.91 -4.97 -2.05
CA THR A 132 6.81 -4.51 -3.45
C THR A 132 5.69 -3.51 -3.67
N LEU A 133 5.75 -2.75 -4.77
CA LEU A 133 4.70 -1.80 -5.15
C LEU A 133 3.34 -2.48 -5.35
N ASN A 134 3.29 -3.65 -5.98
CA ASN A 134 2.02 -4.33 -6.26
C ASN A 134 1.33 -4.79 -4.96
N ILE A 135 2.10 -5.30 -4.01
CA ILE A 135 1.58 -5.69 -2.70
C ILE A 135 1.18 -4.45 -1.89
N THR A 136 1.93 -3.34 -2.00
CA THR A 136 1.55 -2.05 -1.39
C THR A 136 0.17 -1.60 -1.89
N TYR A 137 -0.03 -1.60 -3.21
CA TYR A 137 -1.31 -1.26 -3.83
C TYR A 137 -2.43 -2.19 -3.36
N TYR A 138 -2.17 -3.49 -3.27
CA TYR A 138 -3.14 -4.46 -2.75
C TYR A 138 -3.59 -4.13 -1.32
N TYR A 139 -2.67 -3.82 -0.40
CA TYR A 139 -3.04 -3.49 0.98
C TYR A 139 -3.74 -2.14 1.12
N ILE A 140 -3.41 -1.15 0.28
CA ILE A 140 -4.17 0.10 0.21
C ILE A 140 -5.60 -0.17 -0.28
N TYR A 141 -5.74 -0.98 -1.34
CA TYR A 141 -7.06 -1.40 -1.84
C TYR A 141 -7.90 -2.07 -0.75
N GLN A 142 -7.33 -3.01 0.02
CA GLN A 142 -8.04 -3.65 1.13
C GLN A 142 -8.46 -2.63 2.21
N SER A 143 -7.62 -1.64 2.50
CA SER A 143 -7.94 -0.60 3.49
C SER A 143 -9.10 0.28 3.01
N PHE A 144 -9.09 0.68 1.74
CA PHE A 144 -10.15 1.50 1.16
C PHE A 144 -11.44 0.73 0.86
N MET A 145 -11.39 -0.59 0.72
CA MET A 145 -12.60 -1.43 0.70
C MET A 145 -13.35 -1.40 2.04
N LEU A 146 -12.63 -1.22 3.15
CA LEU A 146 -13.22 -1.09 4.48
C LEU A 146 -13.71 0.34 4.77
N CYS A 147 -12.94 1.35 4.34
CA CYS A 147 -13.26 2.76 4.55
C CYS A 147 -12.87 3.60 3.32
N PRO A 148 -13.76 3.71 2.30
CA PRO A 148 -13.47 4.42 1.06
C PRO A 148 -13.37 5.94 1.28
N PRO A 149 -12.32 6.62 0.79
CA PRO A 149 -12.21 8.08 0.85
C PRO A 149 -12.93 8.75 -0.33
N LEU A 150 -14.25 8.61 -0.42
CA LEU A 150 -15.07 9.12 -1.54
C LEU A 150 -15.85 10.37 -1.14
N ASN A 151 -15.66 11.48 -1.85
CA ASN A 151 -16.48 12.69 -1.66
C ASN A 151 -17.93 12.43 -2.08
N SER A 152 -18.87 12.80 -1.21
CA SER A 152 -20.32 12.74 -1.43
C SER A 152 -20.81 13.53 -2.67
N SER A 153 -19.95 14.40 -3.22
CA SER A 153 -20.24 15.22 -4.41
C SER A 153 -20.12 14.47 -5.74
N ILE A 154 -19.52 13.27 -5.79
CA ILE A 154 -19.41 12.48 -7.04
C ILE A 154 -20.72 11.71 -7.33
N THR A 155 -21.61 11.55 -6.34
CA THR A 155 -22.91 10.88 -6.50
C THR A 155 -23.98 11.71 -7.23
N HIS A 156 -23.76 13.01 -7.50
CA HIS A 156 -24.77 13.88 -8.12
C HIS A 156 -24.54 14.24 -9.59
N ALA A 157 -23.55 13.64 -10.28
CA ALA A 157 -23.28 13.97 -11.68
C ALA A 157 -24.12 13.19 -12.71
N ASN A 158 -24.94 12.20 -12.33
CA ASN A 158 -25.73 11.39 -13.29
C ASN A 158 -27.18 11.10 -12.84
N SER A 159 -27.86 12.08 -12.24
CA SER A 159 -29.31 12.02 -12.03
C SER A 159 -29.97 13.29 -12.56
N ASN A 160 -29.92 13.50 -13.87
CA ASN A 160 -30.72 14.53 -14.54
C ASN A 160 -31.08 14.09 -15.96
N LEU A 161 -32.00 13.14 -16.06
CA LEU A 161 -32.92 12.99 -17.19
C LEU A 161 -34.18 12.28 -16.68
N GLU A 162 -35.15 13.07 -16.24
CA GLU A 162 -36.60 12.90 -16.47
C GLU A 162 -37.34 13.96 -15.64
N GLU A 163 -37.23 15.23 -16.08
CA GLU A 163 -38.27 16.22 -15.77
C GLU A 163 -39.51 15.84 -16.59
N GLU A 164 -40.56 15.39 -15.90
CA GLU A 164 -41.89 15.21 -16.45
C GLU A 164 -42.37 16.54 -17.07
N LYS A 165 -42.48 16.58 -18.40
CA LYS A 165 -43.23 17.60 -19.12
C LYS A 165 -44.69 17.54 -18.69
N LYS A 166 -45.12 18.57 -17.96
CA LYS A 166 -46.52 18.98 -17.81
C LYS A 166 -47.10 19.23 -19.20
N VAL A 167 -48.01 18.36 -19.65
CA VAL A 167 -48.81 18.58 -20.85
C VAL A 167 -50.00 19.46 -20.47
N GLU A 168 -50.04 20.67 -21.02
CA GLU A 168 -51.21 21.56 -21.02
C GLU A 168 -52.37 20.94 -21.80
N GLU A 169 -53.58 20.96 -21.22
CA GLU A 169 -54.83 20.65 -21.91
C GLU A 169 -55.22 21.79 -22.87
N PRO A 170 -55.67 21.51 -24.11
CA PRO A 170 -56.28 22.52 -24.97
C PRO A 170 -57.77 22.73 -24.65
N PRO A 171 -58.34 23.91 -24.97
CA PRO A 171 -59.68 24.32 -24.52
C PRO A 171 -60.80 23.61 -25.29
N ARG A 172 -61.81 23.11 -24.56
CA ARG A 172 -63.08 22.64 -25.13
C ARG A 172 -64.04 23.80 -25.37
N GLN A 173 -64.39 24.06 -26.63
CA GLN A 173 -65.63 24.76 -27.00
C GLN A 173 -66.77 23.75 -27.20
N HIS A 174 -67.96 24.13 -26.75
CA HIS A 174 -69.22 23.39 -26.90
C HIS A 174 -69.81 23.53 -28.31
N GLN A 175 -70.42 22.44 -28.81
CA GLN A 175 -71.79 22.33 -29.37
C GLN A 175 -71.85 21.03 -30.21
N ALA A 176 -72.63 20.01 -29.88
CA ALA A 176 -74.10 19.88 -29.81
C ALA A 176 -74.58 18.95 -30.95
N ASN A 177 -74.86 17.69 -30.58
CA ASN A 177 -75.82 16.74 -31.17
C ASN A 177 -75.52 15.40 -30.45
N GLY A 178 -76.43 14.74 -29.75
CA GLY A 178 -77.83 14.51 -30.03
C GLY A 178 -77.97 13.00 -30.31
N GLY A 179 -78.42 12.23 -29.31
CA GLY A 179 -78.74 10.80 -29.44
C GLY A 179 -77.91 9.87 -28.55
N ASP A 180 -78.59 9.17 -27.64
CA ASP A 180 -78.21 7.93 -26.94
C ASP A 180 -76.81 7.87 -26.28
N GLY A 181 -76.69 8.27 -25.00
CA GLY A 181 -75.39 8.42 -24.33
C GLY A 181 -75.22 7.79 -22.94
N GLU A 182 -76.17 7.05 -22.39
CA GLU A 182 -76.00 6.45 -21.04
C GLU A 182 -75.11 5.19 -21.03
N GLU A 183 -74.91 4.54 -22.17
CA GLU A 183 -74.12 3.30 -22.27
C GLU A 183 -72.63 3.60 -22.51
N GLY A 184 -72.32 4.63 -23.32
CA GLY A 184 -70.94 5.05 -23.61
C GLY A 184 -70.20 5.72 -22.43
N ASP A 185 -70.89 6.46 -21.56
CA ASP A 185 -70.25 7.11 -20.39
C ASP A 185 -69.94 6.11 -19.26
N LYS A 186 -70.73 5.03 -19.14
CA LYS A 186 -70.42 3.89 -18.26
C LYS A 186 -69.24 3.09 -18.77
N GLU A 187 -69.17 2.88 -20.09
CA GLU A 187 -68.09 2.14 -20.73
C GLU A 187 -66.76 2.90 -20.66
N PHE A 188 -66.78 4.22 -20.84
CA PHE A 188 -65.60 5.08 -20.69
C PHE A 188 -65.08 5.12 -19.24
N LYS A 189 -65.98 5.22 -18.24
CA LYS A 189 -65.59 5.15 -16.82
C LYS A 189 -65.01 3.78 -16.45
N LYS A 190 -65.53 2.71 -17.02
CA LYS A 190 -65.00 1.34 -16.86
C LYS A 190 -63.59 1.23 -17.45
N ILE A 191 -63.36 1.76 -18.65
CA ILE A 191 -62.03 1.79 -19.30
C ILE A 191 -61.03 2.60 -18.45
N LEU A 192 -61.43 3.75 -17.91
CA LEU A 192 -60.56 4.58 -17.06
C LEU A 192 -60.22 3.91 -15.71
N LEU A 193 -61.17 3.20 -15.11
CA LEU A 193 -60.92 2.40 -13.91
C LEU A 193 -59.98 1.23 -14.19
N LEU A 194 -60.17 0.55 -15.32
CA LEU A 194 -59.28 -0.53 -15.76
C LEU A 194 -57.85 -0.04 -16.01
N SER A 195 -57.67 1.15 -16.61
CA SER A 195 -56.32 1.69 -16.82
C SER A 195 -55.61 2.03 -15.50
N LYS A 196 -56.33 2.60 -14.52
CA LYS A 196 -55.78 2.86 -13.17
C LYS A 196 -55.44 1.60 -12.40
N ILE A 197 -56.24 0.54 -12.56
CA ILE A 197 -55.96 -0.77 -11.99
C ILE A 197 -54.73 -1.38 -12.65
N GLN A 198 -54.62 -1.29 -13.98
CA GLN A 198 -53.47 -1.78 -14.72
C GLN A 198 -52.18 -1.07 -14.31
N GLU A 199 -52.21 0.26 -14.16
CA GLU A 199 -51.06 1.03 -13.70
C GLU A 199 -50.60 0.63 -12.29
N LYS A 200 -51.55 0.35 -11.38
CA LYS A 200 -51.24 -0.18 -10.04
C LYS A 200 -50.66 -1.59 -10.11
N ILE A 201 -51.20 -2.46 -10.98
CA ILE A 201 -50.68 -3.82 -11.21
C ILE A 201 -49.24 -3.75 -11.73
N ASP A 202 -48.94 -2.84 -12.66
CA ASP A 202 -47.60 -2.69 -13.22
C ASP A 202 -46.60 -2.16 -12.18
N LYS A 203 -47.02 -1.21 -11.33
CA LYS A 203 -46.23 -0.73 -10.19
C LYS A 203 -45.94 -1.86 -9.19
N MET A 204 -46.94 -2.67 -8.85
CA MET A 204 -46.76 -3.85 -7.99
C MET A 204 -45.84 -4.89 -8.62
N SER A 205 -46.00 -5.17 -9.91
CA SER A 205 -45.16 -6.11 -10.65
C SER A 205 -43.69 -5.69 -10.67
N LYS A 206 -43.41 -4.38 -10.85
CA LYS A 206 -42.05 -3.83 -10.73
C LYS A 206 -41.48 -4.01 -9.32
N LEU A 207 -42.29 -3.82 -8.28
CA LEU A 207 -41.84 -3.96 -6.89
C LEU A 207 -41.55 -5.43 -6.53
N VAL A 208 -42.40 -6.36 -6.98
CA VAL A 208 -42.18 -7.81 -6.80
C VAL A 208 -40.90 -8.28 -7.48
N LYS A 209 -40.61 -7.78 -8.70
CA LYS A 209 -39.34 -8.07 -9.38
C LYS A 209 -38.13 -7.56 -8.61
N LYS A 210 -38.18 -6.33 -8.08
CA LYS A 210 -37.10 -5.79 -7.22
C LYS A 210 -36.90 -6.65 -5.97
N PHE A 211 -37.99 -7.05 -5.31
CA PHE A 211 -37.92 -7.87 -4.11
C PHE A 211 -37.36 -9.27 -4.38
N SER A 212 -37.72 -9.87 -5.52
CA SER A 212 -37.16 -11.16 -5.96
C SER A 212 -35.65 -11.09 -6.19
N VAL A 213 -35.15 -10.02 -6.81
CA VAL A 213 -33.71 -9.85 -7.03
C VAL A 213 -32.98 -9.69 -5.69
N ILE A 214 -33.49 -8.83 -4.80
CA ILE A 214 -32.91 -8.60 -3.47
C ILE A 214 -32.86 -9.89 -2.65
N SER A 215 -33.93 -10.71 -2.70
CA SER A 215 -33.97 -12.00 -2.00
C SER A 215 -32.90 -12.97 -2.49
N VAL A 216 -32.64 -13.02 -3.80
CA VAL A 216 -31.59 -13.87 -4.37
C VAL A 216 -30.20 -13.36 -3.97
N THR A 217 -29.97 -12.05 -4.03
CA THR A 217 -28.70 -11.44 -3.62
C THR A 217 -28.42 -11.65 -2.12
N LEU A 218 -29.42 -11.53 -1.26
CA LEU A 218 -29.28 -11.82 0.18
C LEU A 218 -28.88 -13.27 0.44
N SER A 219 -29.46 -14.22 -0.30
CA SER A 219 -29.09 -15.64 -0.20
C SER A 219 -27.63 -15.85 -0.61
N GLN A 220 -27.19 -15.26 -1.72
CA GLN A 220 -25.80 -15.37 -2.18
C GLN A 220 -24.82 -14.74 -1.19
N ASN A 221 -25.18 -13.61 -0.59
CA ASN A 221 -24.35 -12.96 0.43
C ASN A 221 -24.24 -13.82 1.70
N ALA A 222 -25.31 -14.51 2.11
CA ALA A 222 -25.26 -15.43 3.23
C ALA A 222 -24.28 -16.58 2.98
N ASP A 223 -24.27 -17.16 1.77
CA ASP A 223 -23.35 -18.23 1.39
C ASP A 223 -21.88 -17.75 1.35
N ILE A 224 -21.64 -16.53 0.85
CA ILE A 224 -20.30 -15.91 0.83
C ILE A 224 -19.79 -15.67 2.25
N ILE A 225 -20.65 -15.16 3.14
CA ILE A 225 -20.30 -14.91 4.54
C ILE A 225 -19.99 -16.23 5.26
N ALA A 226 -20.77 -17.28 5.02
CA ALA A 226 -20.52 -18.61 5.59
C ALA A 226 -19.15 -19.15 5.14
N ALA A 227 -18.88 -19.12 3.83
CA ALA A 227 -17.60 -19.58 3.28
C ALA A 227 -16.40 -18.74 3.77
N ALA A 228 -16.58 -17.43 3.97
CA ALA A 228 -15.55 -16.56 4.55
C ALA A 228 -15.31 -16.88 6.03
N SER A 229 -16.38 -17.11 6.79
CA SER A 229 -16.31 -17.52 8.21
C SER A 229 -15.54 -18.83 8.37
N ASP A 230 -15.79 -19.83 7.53
CA ASP A 230 -15.07 -21.11 7.56
C ASP A 230 -13.57 -20.93 7.27
N LYS A 231 -13.21 -20.05 6.33
CA LYS A 231 -11.82 -19.71 6.02
C LYS A 231 -11.12 -19.01 7.18
N VAL A 232 -11.82 -18.13 7.90
CA VAL A 232 -11.27 -17.47 9.10
C VAL A 232 -11.09 -18.48 10.23
N CYS A 233 -12.09 -19.34 10.46
CA CYS A 233 -12.03 -20.38 11.48
C CYS A 233 -10.85 -21.34 11.27
N THR A 234 -10.65 -21.81 10.04
CA THR A 234 -9.52 -22.69 9.70
C THR A 234 -8.16 -22.02 9.88
N LYS A 235 -8.02 -20.75 9.47
CA LYS A 235 -6.78 -19.98 9.69
C LYS A 235 -6.50 -19.75 11.17
N ASN A 236 -7.52 -19.41 11.97
CA ASN A 236 -7.36 -19.22 13.40
C ASN A 236 -6.95 -20.53 14.09
N ALA A 237 -7.55 -21.66 13.71
CA ALA A 237 -7.15 -22.97 14.24
C ALA A 237 -5.68 -23.31 13.94
N LEU A 238 -5.20 -22.99 12.74
CA LEU A 238 -3.78 -23.17 12.38
C LEU A 238 -2.86 -22.24 13.17
N LEU A 239 -3.25 -20.98 13.37
CA LEU A 239 -2.48 -20.01 14.14
C LEU A 239 -2.36 -20.43 15.60
N GLU A 240 -3.47 -20.85 16.21
CA GLU A 240 -3.48 -21.40 17.57
C GLU A 240 -2.56 -22.63 17.67
N SER A 241 -2.55 -23.50 16.67
CA SER A 241 -1.62 -24.64 16.64
C SER A 241 -0.15 -24.19 16.61
N TRP A 242 0.20 -23.18 15.82
CA TRP A 242 1.58 -22.69 15.74
C TRP A 242 2.02 -22.00 17.04
N ILE A 243 1.15 -21.17 17.61
CA ILE A 243 1.42 -20.52 18.91
C ILE A 243 1.68 -21.58 19.98
N ASN A 244 0.90 -22.65 20.02
CA ASN A 244 1.11 -23.71 21.01
C ASN A 244 2.41 -24.49 20.78
N ILE A 245 2.84 -24.68 19.53
CA ILE A 245 4.15 -25.30 19.21
C ILE A 245 5.28 -24.38 19.69
N ASP A 246 5.23 -23.10 19.35
CA ASP A 246 6.25 -22.12 19.76
C ASP A 246 6.31 -21.99 21.28
N LEU A 247 5.16 -22.01 21.96
CA LEU A 247 5.09 -21.99 23.42
C LEU A 247 5.69 -23.24 24.06
N ASP A 248 5.51 -24.41 23.46
CA ASP A 248 6.12 -25.65 23.93
C ASP A 248 7.65 -25.63 23.74
N GLU A 249 8.13 -25.18 22.58
CA GLU A 249 9.55 -25.00 22.30
C GLU A 249 10.21 -24.02 23.28
N LEU A 250 9.55 -22.88 23.54
CA LEU A 250 10.02 -21.89 24.50
C LEU A 250 9.99 -22.42 25.94
N SER A 251 8.96 -23.19 26.29
CA SER A 251 8.86 -23.80 27.63
C SER A 251 9.97 -24.82 27.85
N GLN A 252 10.23 -25.69 26.86
CA GLN A 252 11.35 -26.63 26.89
C GLN A 252 12.70 -25.89 26.94
N PHE A 253 12.85 -24.80 26.17
CA PHE A 253 14.07 -23.99 26.22
C PHE A 253 14.30 -23.36 27.59
N ILE A 254 13.25 -22.80 28.21
CA ILE A 254 13.32 -22.19 29.53
C ILE A 254 13.64 -23.27 30.58
N GLU A 255 12.97 -24.42 30.56
CA GLU A 255 13.24 -25.52 31.49
C GLU A 255 14.69 -26.02 31.36
N ASN A 256 15.18 -26.16 30.13
CA ASN A 256 16.55 -26.61 29.86
C ASN A 256 17.64 -25.59 30.25
N ASN A 257 17.30 -24.31 30.43
CA ASN A 257 18.26 -23.24 30.68
C ASN A 257 18.02 -22.47 31.99
N GLN A 258 16.96 -22.77 32.73
CA GLN A 258 16.73 -22.25 34.07
C GLN A 258 17.84 -22.72 35.02
N GLY A 259 18.52 -21.75 35.65
CA GLY A 259 19.57 -22.02 36.65
C GLY A 259 20.97 -22.26 36.08
N LYS A 260 21.17 -22.15 34.76
CA LYS A 260 22.52 -22.03 34.19
C LYS A 260 23.02 -20.62 34.44
N ASP A 261 24.10 -20.49 35.20
CA ASP A 261 24.77 -19.21 35.42
C ASP A 261 25.41 -18.78 34.09
N ILE A 262 25.07 -17.58 33.60
CA ILE A 262 25.62 -17.03 32.35
C ILE A 262 27.04 -16.53 32.66
N ASN A 263 27.92 -17.47 32.96
CA ASN A 263 29.32 -17.18 33.16
C ASN A 263 29.99 -17.28 31.80
N ASP A 264 30.14 -16.10 31.19
CA ASP A 264 30.88 -15.79 29.97
C ASP A 264 30.06 -15.71 28.67
N ILE A 265 29.85 -14.48 28.18
CA ILE A 265 29.17 -14.16 26.91
C ILE A 265 29.93 -14.79 25.74
N ASP A 266 31.25 -14.95 25.88
CA ASP A 266 32.13 -15.55 24.88
C ASP A 266 31.91 -17.06 24.73
N GLU A 267 31.26 -17.72 25.70
CA GLU A 267 30.87 -19.13 25.56
C GLU A 267 29.55 -19.34 24.79
N ILE A 268 28.68 -18.34 24.77
CA ILE A 268 27.34 -18.40 24.15
C ILE A 268 27.43 -18.08 22.67
N VAL A 269 28.24 -17.11 22.28
CA VAL A 269 28.40 -16.68 20.88
C VAL A 269 29.70 -17.24 20.33
N LYS A 270 29.71 -18.54 20.05
CA LYS A 270 30.82 -19.17 19.33
C LYS A 270 30.55 -19.16 17.83
N PRO A 271 31.47 -18.64 17.01
CA PRO A 271 31.40 -18.81 15.56
C PRO A 271 31.43 -20.31 15.24
N GLU A 272 30.60 -20.73 14.27
CA GLU A 272 30.47 -22.14 13.87
C GLU A 272 31.77 -22.68 13.26
N ASP A 273 32.55 -21.81 12.62
CA ASP A 273 33.77 -22.14 11.88
C ASP A 273 34.95 -21.22 12.20
N ASP A 274 36.17 -21.74 12.05
CA ASP A 274 37.43 -21.00 12.27
C ASP A 274 37.55 -19.74 11.38
N VAL A 275 36.91 -19.76 10.20
CA VAL A 275 36.90 -18.62 9.29
C VAL A 275 35.99 -17.52 9.82
N SER A 276 34.77 -17.85 10.29
CA SER A 276 33.90 -16.88 10.98
C SER A 276 34.53 -16.35 12.27
N LYS A 277 35.30 -17.16 13.01
CA LYS A 277 36.08 -16.68 14.16
C LYS A 277 37.09 -15.62 13.75
N SER A 278 37.92 -15.94 12.77
CA SER A 278 38.91 -15.01 12.23
C SER A 278 38.25 -13.73 11.66
N MET A 279 37.07 -13.86 11.05
CA MET A 279 36.29 -12.74 10.52
C MET A 279 35.75 -11.84 11.63
N LEU A 280 35.24 -12.42 12.72
CA LEU A 280 34.70 -11.72 13.87
C LEU A 280 35.80 -10.96 14.62
N GLU A 281 36.95 -11.60 14.86
CA GLU A 281 38.12 -10.96 15.48
C GLU A 281 38.60 -9.75 14.67
N LEU A 282 38.71 -9.89 13.35
CA LEU A 282 39.11 -8.79 12.47
C LEU A 282 38.08 -7.65 12.41
N LEU A 283 36.79 -7.95 12.55
CA LEU A 283 35.73 -6.94 12.65
C LEU A 283 35.80 -6.21 13.99
N ALA A 284 35.99 -6.94 15.09
CA ALA A 284 36.16 -6.35 16.42
C ALA A 284 37.38 -5.43 16.48
N ASP A 285 38.49 -5.81 15.86
CA ASP A 285 39.69 -4.97 15.74
C ASP A 285 39.43 -3.70 14.91
N GLU A 286 38.66 -3.82 13.82
CA GLU A 286 38.29 -2.70 12.94
C GLU A 286 37.46 -1.67 13.71
N THR A 287 36.41 -2.12 14.40
CA THR A 287 35.53 -1.24 15.19
C THR A 287 36.27 -0.63 16.39
N ALA A 288 37.10 -1.41 17.09
CA ALA A 288 37.91 -0.91 18.20
C ALA A 288 38.87 0.22 17.76
N CYS A 289 39.45 0.11 16.55
CA CYS A 289 40.30 1.18 16.00
C CYS A 289 39.50 2.45 15.69
N GLU A 290 38.27 2.33 15.18
CA GLU A 290 37.40 3.48 14.92
C GLU A 290 37.04 4.23 16.20
N GLU A 291 36.65 3.48 17.23
CA GLU A 291 36.35 4.04 18.54
C GLU A 291 37.58 4.71 19.18
N ALA A 292 38.74 4.06 19.11
CA ALA A 292 39.99 4.62 19.59
C ALA A 292 40.34 5.93 18.86
N MET A 293 40.16 6.00 17.55
CA MET A 293 40.36 7.23 16.78
C MET A 293 39.39 8.33 17.20
N GLU A 294 38.14 8.00 17.52
CA GLU A 294 37.16 9.00 18.00
C GLU A 294 37.51 9.54 19.39
N VAL A 295 38.02 8.68 20.28
CA VAL A 295 38.55 9.12 21.59
C VAL A 295 39.74 10.05 21.41
N VAL A 296 40.66 9.73 20.50
CA VAL A 296 41.83 10.56 20.17
C VAL A 296 41.39 11.91 19.58
N ARG A 297 40.41 11.92 18.66
CA ARG A 297 39.79 13.15 18.14
C ARG A 297 39.14 13.98 19.24
N SER A 298 38.43 13.34 20.18
CA SER A 298 37.81 14.01 21.32
C SER A 298 38.86 14.67 22.24
N LYS A 299 39.99 13.99 22.51
CA LYS A 299 41.10 14.54 23.29
C LYS A 299 41.77 15.72 22.59
N PHE A 300 41.95 15.67 21.27
CA PHE A 300 42.49 16.78 20.47
C PHE A 300 41.56 18.01 20.49
N ARG A 301 40.25 17.82 20.29
CA ARG A 301 39.26 18.91 20.39
C ARG A 301 39.26 19.59 21.77
N LYS A 302 39.50 18.82 22.84
CA LYS A 302 39.64 19.31 24.21
C LYS A 302 41.03 19.91 24.51
N LYS A 303 41.91 20.05 23.51
CA LYS A 303 43.30 20.54 23.63
C LYS A 303 44.14 19.81 24.69
N LYS A 304 43.85 18.51 24.92
CA LYS A 304 44.58 17.67 25.88
C LYS A 304 45.82 17.00 25.29
N ILE A 305 45.93 16.98 23.97
CA ILE A 305 47.06 16.41 23.22
C ILE A 305 47.53 17.42 22.17
N THR A 306 48.80 17.37 21.82
CA THR A 306 49.39 18.18 20.75
C THR A 306 48.97 17.67 19.37
N ILE A 307 49.16 18.49 18.35
CA ILE A 307 48.83 18.10 16.97
C ILE A 307 49.70 16.96 16.47
N ASP A 308 50.98 16.93 16.87
CA ASP A 308 51.92 15.88 16.45
C ASP A 308 51.55 14.53 17.08
N GLU A 309 51.23 14.51 18.38
CA GLU A 309 50.74 13.30 19.08
C GLU A 309 49.41 12.79 18.50
N TYR A 310 48.52 13.70 18.10
CA TYR A 310 47.27 13.37 17.44
C TYR A 310 47.52 12.70 16.07
N LEU A 311 48.38 13.30 15.23
CA LEU A 311 48.67 12.79 13.89
C LEU A 311 49.37 11.44 13.94
N GLU A 312 50.32 11.24 14.86
CA GLU A 312 51.01 9.96 15.05
C GLU A 312 50.03 8.86 15.51
N SER A 313 49.17 9.16 16.48
CA SER A 313 48.16 8.22 16.99
C SER A 313 47.13 7.85 15.93
N VAL A 314 46.59 8.83 15.20
CA VAL A 314 45.61 8.59 14.12
C VAL A 314 46.24 7.79 12.99
N ARG A 315 47.49 8.11 12.59
CA ARG A 315 48.20 7.36 11.55
C ARG A 315 48.41 5.90 11.96
N THR A 316 48.79 5.65 13.21
CA THR A 316 49.04 4.30 13.72
C THR A 316 47.75 3.48 13.76
N LEU A 317 46.66 4.06 14.29
CA LEU A 317 45.35 3.41 14.36
C LEU A 317 44.74 3.19 12.97
N ALA A 318 44.85 4.16 12.06
CA ALA A 318 44.36 4.01 10.69
C ALA A 318 45.12 2.94 9.91
N ASN A 319 46.45 2.84 10.10
CA ASN A 319 47.24 1.76 9.52
C ASN A 319 46.82 0.40 10.07
N HIS A 320 46.59 0.29 11.38
CA HIS A 320 46.11 -0.95 11.99
C HIS A 320 44.73 -1.36 11.45
N GLN A 321 43.78 -0.42 11.43
CA GLN A 321 42.45 -0.61 10.84
C GLN A 321 42.55 -1.07 9.38
N PHE A 322 43.40 -0.42 8.58
CA PHE A 322 43.61 -0.79 7.18
C PHE A 322 44.15 -2.21 7.02
N MET A 323 45.07 -2.64 7.88
CA MET A 323 45.58 -4.02 7.86
C MET A 323 44.49 -5.03 8.22
N SER A 324 43.67 -4.76 9.24
CA SER A 324 42.55 -5.62 9.61
C SER A 324 41.49 -5.70 8.51
N MET A 325 41.12 -4.56 7.91
CA MET A 325 40.22 -4.51 6.75
C MET A 325 40.77 -5.30 5.55
N SER A 326 42.07 -5.18 5.26
CA SER A 326 42.70 -5.86 4.13
C SER A 326 42.70 -7.38 4.32
N LYS A 327 43.04 -7.86 5.52
CA LYS A 327 42.97 -9.28 5.89
C LYS A 327 41.54 -9.80 5.78
N ARG A 328 40.56 -9.07 6.30
CA ARG A 328 39.14 -9.44 6.25
C ARG A 328 38.62 -9.55 4.82
N ARG A 329 38.94 -8.57 3.96
CA ARG A 329 38.57 -8.61 2.53
C ARG A 329 39.20 -9.81 1.82
N LYS A 330 40.45 -10.15 2.14
CA LYS A 330 41.12 -11.34 1.58
C LYS A 330 40.38 -12.62 1.97
N ILE A 331 40.06 -12.79 3.26
CA ILE A 331 39.30 -13.95 3.76
C ILE A 331 37.91 -14.02 3.10
N MET A 332 37.19 -12.90 3.05
CA MET A 332 35.88 -12.83 2.40
C MET A 332 35.92 -13.22 0.93
N SER A 333 36.94 -12.76 0.20
CA SER A 333 37.14 -13.14 -1.21
C SER A 333 37.37 -14.64 -1.37
N THR A 334 38.19 -15.26 -0.51
CA THR A 334 38.44 -16.69 -0.55
C THR A 334 37.20 -17.52 -0.20
N VAL A 335 36.41 -17.11 0.79
CA VAL A 335 35.15 -17.77 1.15
C VAL A 335 34.15 -17.67 0.00
N SER A 336 34.03 -16.50 -0.64
CA SER A 336 33.14 -16.31 -1.78
C SER A 336 33.55 -17.11 -3.02
N ALA A 337 34.85 -17.40 -3.17
CA ALA A 337 35.38 -18.23 -4.26
C ALA A 337 35.17 -19.74 -4.01
N LEU A 338 35.19 -20.18 -2.75
CA LEU A 338 34.97 -21.59 -2.38
C LEU A 338 33.49 -22.01 -2.42
N LYS A 339 32.55 -21.05 -2.36
CA LYS A 339 31.10 -21.29 -2.43
C LYS A 339 30.54 -21.30 -3.86
N ARG A 340 31.36 -21.06 -4.89
CA ARG A 340 30.98 -21.12 -6.32
C ARG A 340 31.42 -22.44 -6.93
#